data_AF-A0A813GS94-F1
#
_entry.id   AF-A0A813GS94-F1
#
_cell.length_a   1.000
_cell.length_b   1.000
_cell.length_c   1.000
_cell.angle_alpha   90.00
_cell.angle_beta   90.00
_cell.angle_gamma   90.00
#
_symmetry.space_group_name_H-M   'P 1'
#
loop_
_entity.id
_entity.type
_entity.pdbx_description
1 polymer ?
#
loop_
_entity_poly.entity_id
_entity_poly.type
_entity_poly.pdbx_seq_one_letter_code
_entity_poly.pdbx_strand_id
1 'polypeptide(L)'
;VLLPESGRSTCPAEDDHEDFCSHAVAVARLDAELVGLKALRRFAAADDSEAHFVVPQPIELVKCPSPGGAALLLPWLNLKTPRCLEAHGTAVAALHSRSLGQSESFGFAQDTFCGRWRLRNCWGNDWVSFFQEQRLQPLLRAAMAAADRTNTIVGPATRSMAKLEGYEALRALFRGADMRPCLLHGDLWRGNFVLEDGKPVLLDPAASWGHSEMDVAQVKLLEAPESYEQFMRGYYGMMR
;
A
#
# COMPACT_ATOMS: atom_id res chain seq x y z
N VAL A 1 5.46 4.90 -18.40
CA VAL A 1 6.27 4.04 -17.51
C VAL A 1 6.70 4.91 -16.34
N LEU A 2 6.10 4.75 -15.15
CA LEU A 2 6.58 5.42 -13.92
C LEU A 2 7.60 4.48 -13.26
N LEU A 3 8.63 4.13 -14.00
CA LEU A 3 9.76 3.34 -13.50
C LEU A 3 10.84 4.30 -12.99
N PRO A 4 11.76 3.84 -12.15
CA PRO A 4 12.88 4.65 -11.71
C PRO A 4 13.57 5.32 -12.90
N GLU A 5 13.74 6.64 -12.83
CA GLU A 5 14.77 7.29 -13.64
C GLU A 5 16.11 6.67 -13.23
N SER A 6 16.84 6.09 -14.19
CA SER A 6 18.13 5.46 -13.96
C SER A 6 19.04 6.41 -13.18
N GLY A 7 19.37 6.08 -11.92
CA GLY A 7 20.41 6.75 -11.14
C GLY A 7 20.00 7.53 -9.89
N ARG A 8 18.71 7.61 -9.49
CA ARG A 8 18.35 8.18 -8.17
C ARG A 8 18.22 7.11 -7.10
N SER A 9 19.35 6.80 -6.46
CA SER A 9 19.46 5.86 -5.33
C SER A 9 19.36 6.54 -3.95
N THR A 10 19.32 7.87 -3.87
CA THR A 10 19.34 8.57 -2.59
C THR A 10 17.97 9.09 -2.21
N CYS A 11 17.46 8.56 -1.11
CA CYS A 11 16.26 9.04 -0.45
C CYS A 11 16.57 10.42 0.16
N PRO A 12 15.67 11.43 0.04
CA PRO A 12 15.86 12.72 0.72
C PRO A 12 16.06 12.51 2.24
N ALA A 13 16.65 13.46 2.96
CA ALA A 13 16.71 13.33 4.42
C ALA A 13 15.28 13.25 5.02
N GLU A 14 15.13 12.51 6.12
CA GLU A 14 13.87 12.42 6.85
C GLU A 14 13.59 13.78 7.49
N ASP A 15 12.47 14.42 7.13
CA ASP A 15 12.04 15.68 7.74
C ASP A 15 11.02 15.34 8.83
N ASP A 16 11.52 15.08 10.04
CA ASP A 16 10.72 14.61 11.19
C ASP A 16 9.71 15.66 11.73
N HIS A 17 9.64 16.83 11.08
CA HIS A 17 8.82 17.97 11.46
C HIS A 17 7.67 18.29 10.50
N GLU A 18 7.31 17.39 9.59
CA GLU A 18 6.17 17.64 8.69
C GLU A 18 4.86 17.83 9.46
N ASP A 19 4.29 19.04 9.35
CA ASP A 19 2.92 19.30 9.75
C ASP A 19 1.98 18.55 8.81
N PHE A 20 1.52 17.39 9.27
CA PHE A 20 0.58 16.51 8.57
C PHE A 20 -0.74 17.20 8.17
N CYS A 21 -1.04 18.37 8.76
CA CYS A 21 -2.22 19.17 8.45
C CYS A 21 -1.93 20.35 7.50
N SER A 22 -0.67 20.52 7.05
CA SER A 22 -0.33 21.59 6.13
C SER A 22 -1.02 21.44 4.78
N HIS A 23 -1.30 22.57 4.13
CA HIS A 23 -1.87 22.61 2.78
C HIS A 23 -1.06 21.75 1.78
N ALA A 24 0.28 21.83 1.85
CA ALA A 24 1.16 21.07 0.97
C ALA A 24 1.00 19.55 1.13
N VAL A 25 0.88 19.05 2.37
CA VAL A 25 0.66 17.62 2.64
C VAL A 25 -0.70 17.15 2.14
N ALA A 26 -1.76 17.96 2.29
CA ALA A 26 -3.07 17.62 1.76
C ALA A 26 -3.07 17.47 0.23
N VAL A 27 -2.38 18.37 -0.48
CA VAL A 27 -2.22 18.27 -1.94
C VAL A 27 -1.40 17.03 -2.31
N ALA A 28 -0.31 16.75 -1.60
CA ALA A 28 0.55 15.59 -1.85
C ALA A 28 -0.20 14.26 -1.65
N ARG A 29 -1.10 14.17 -0.66
CA ARG A 29 -1.92 12.98 -0.42
C ARG A 29 -2.85 12.65 -1.59
N LEU A 30 -3.58 13.65 -2.08
CA LEU A 30 -4.49 13.46 -3.22
C LEU A 30 -3.74 13.19 -4.54
N ASP A 31 -2.56 13.80 -4.71
CA ASP A 31 -1.67 13.52 -5.84
C ASP A 31 -1.14 12.07 -5.81
N ALA A 32 -0.74 11.58 -4.63
CA ALA A 32 -0.32 10.20 -4.43
C ALA A 32 -1.46 9.21 -4.72
N GLU A 33 -2.67 9.48 -4.26
CA GLU A 33 -3.85 8.66 -4.53
C GLU A 33 -4.18 8.64 -6.04
N LEU A 34 -4.15 9.79 -6.72
CA LEU A 34 -4.31 9.90 -8.17
C LEU A 34 -3.31 9.01 -8.92
N VAL A 35 -2.03 9.06 -8.54
CA VAL A 35 -0.97 8.26 -9.18
C VAL A 35 -1.14 6.78 -8.86
N GLY A 36 -1.54 6.43 -7.65
CA GLY A 36 -1.87 5.07 -7.24
C GLY A 36 -3.02 4.48 -8.07
N LEU A 37 -4.15 5.18 -8.16
CA LEU A 37 -5.31 4.77 -8.97
C LEU A 37 -4.93 4.56 -10.44
N LYS A 38 -4.14 5.48 -11.01
CA LYS A 38 -3.61 5.32 -12.37
C LYS A 38 -2.71 4.10 -12.52
N ALA A 39 -1.90 3.77 -11.52
CA ALA A 39 -1.03 2.59 -11.55
C ALA A 39 -1.84 1.29 -11.47
N LEU A 40 -2.76 1.17 -10.52
CA LEU A 40 -3.63 0.00 -10.36
C LEU A 40 -4.46 -0.26 -11.62
N ARG A 41 -5.03 0.80 -12.20
CA ARG A 41 -5.89 0.71 -13.40
C ARG A 41 -5.18 0.11 -14.61
N ARG A 42 -3.85 0.23 -14.73
CA ARG A 42 -3.08 -0.41 -15.82
C ARG A 42 -3.20 -1.93 -15.80
N PHE A 43 -3.43 -2.52 -14.63
CA PHE A 43 -3.52 -3.96 -14.42
C PHE A 43 -4.96 -4.44 -14.20
N ALA A 44 -5.95 -3.53 -14.23
CA ALA A 44 -7.35 -3.88 -14.07
C ALA A 44 -7.90 -4.69 -15.27
N ALA A 45 -7.37 -4.45 -16.47
CA ALA A 45 -7.66 -5.07 -17.78
C ALA A 45 -9.15 -5.37 -18.10
N ALA A 46 -9.59 -4.78 -19.21
CA ALA A 46 -10.95 -4.77 -19.72
C ALA A 46 -11.50 -6.17 -20.11
N ASP A 47 -12.73 -6.43 -19.64
CA ASP A 47 -13.77 -7.29 -20.20
C ASP A 47 -13.34 -8.66 -20.78
N ASP A 48 -13.16 -9.65 -19.89
CA ASP A 48 -13.64 -11.06 -20.02
C ASP A 48 -12.91 -12.07 -19.11
N SER A 49 -11.98 -11.64 -18.24
CA SER A 49 -11.39 -12.56 -17.26
C SER A 49 -12.28 -12.71 -16.02
N GLU A 50 -12.41 -13.93 -15.46
CA GLU A 50 -13.09 -14.18 -14.17
C GLU A 50 -12.53 -13.33 -13.00
N ALA A 51 -11.29 -12.84 -13.13
CA ALA A 51 -10.63 -11.99 -12.15
C ALA A 51 -10.75 -10.49 -12.48
N HIS A 52 -11.94 -10.06 -12.92
CA HIS A 52 -12.24 -8.66 -13.21
C HIS A 52 -12.46 -7.86 -11.92
N PHE A 53 -11.79 -6.71 -11.79
CA PHE A 53 -11.99 -5.75 -10.71
C PHE A 53 -12.06 -4.33 -11.25
N VAL A 54 -12.73 -3.45 -10.50
CA VAL A 54 -12.90 -2.04 -10.86
C VAL A 54 -11.84 -1.21 -10.14
N VAL A 55 -11.28 -0.24 -10.87
CA VAL A 55 -10.48 0.84 -10.28
C VAL A 55 -11.08 2.15 -10.81
N PRO A 56 -11.55 3.06 -9.93
CA PRO A 56 -12.16 4.31 -10.38
C PRO A 56 -11.17 5.07 -11.25
N GLN A 57 -11.63 5.54 -12.41
CA GLN A 57 -10.80 6.37 -13.30
C GLN A 57 -10.81 7.80 -12.77
N PRO A 58 -9.69 8.34 -12.27
CA PRO A 58 -9.69 9.71 -11.77
C PRO A 58 -10.01 10.70 -12.89
N ILE A 59 -10.93 11.63 -12.61
CA ILE A 59 -11.36 12.67 -13.55
C ILE A 59 -10.33 13.79 -13.55
N GLU A 60 -10.05 14.37 -12.38
CA GLU A 60 -9.16 15.52 -12.24
C GLU A 60 -8.68 15.68 -10.79
N LEU A 61 -7.46 16.21 -10.61
CA LEU A 61 -6.99 16.75 -9.33
C LEU A 61 -7.02 18.27 -9.41
N VAL A 62 -7.91 18.89 -8.65
CA VAL A 62 -8.08 20.34 -8.57
C VAL A 62 -7.27 20.88 -7.40
N LYS A 63 -6.31 21.77 -7.69
CA LYS A 63 -5.52 22.48 -6.66
C LYS A 63 -6.13 23.87 -6.47
N CYS A 64 -6.61 24.17 -5.26
CA CYS A 64 -7.17 25.48 -4.97
C CYS A 64 -6.06 26.48 -4.59
N PRO A 65 -6.19 27.78 -4.93
CA PRO A 65 -5.26 28.81 -4.49
C PRO A 65 -5.22 28.90 -2.96
N SER A 66 -4.04 29.12 -2.38
CA SER A 66 -3.86 29.31 -0.93
C SER A 66 -4.78 30.42 -0.38
N PRO A 67 -5.45 30.21 0.78
CA PRO A 67 -5.29 29.09 1.72
C PRO A 67 -6.15 27.85 1.40
N GLY A 68 -6.79 27.78 0.23
CA GLY A 68 -7.66 26.66 -0.19
C GLY A 68 -6.92 25.33 -0.28
N GLY A 69 -7.60 24.19 -0.19
CA GLY A 69 -7.00 22.84 -0.23
C GLY A 69 -6.81 22.27 -1.65
N ALA A 70 -7.02 20.97 -1.80
CA ALA A 70 -7.16 20.30 -3.10
C ALA A 70 -8.34 19.31 -3.06
N ALA A 71 -8.83 18.93 -4.23
CA ALA A 71 -9.89 17.94 -4.40
C ALA A 71 -9.53 16.97 -5.52
N LEU A 72 -9.68 15.67 -5.26
CA LEU A 72 -9.61 14.63 -6.29
C LEU A 72 -11.02 14.28 -6.73
N LEU A 73 -11.30 14.48 -8.02
CA LEU A 73 -12.59 14.18 -8.63
C LEU A 73 -12.56 12.75 -9.18
N LEU A 74 -13.49 11.92 -8.71
CA LEU A 74 -13.66 10.53 -9.09
C LEU A 74 -15.07 10.30 -9.67
N PRO A 75 -15.26 9.28 -10.52
CA PRO A 75 -16.60 8.85 -10.93
C PRO A 75 -17.40 8.44 -9.70
N TRP A 76 -18.68 8.77 -9.72
CA TRP A 76 -19.61 8.26 -8.73
C TRP A 76 -19.85 6.77 -8.95
N LEU A 77 -19.52 5.95 -7.96
CA LEU A 77 -19.74 4.50 -7.98
C LEU A 77 -20.89 4.14 -7.03
N ASN A 78 -21.75 3.20 -7.44
CA ASN A 78 -22.85 2.72 -6.58
C ASN A 78 -22.36 1.61 -5.64
N LEU A 79 -21.54 2.01 -4.67
CA LEU A 79 -20.82 1.09 -3.80
C LEU A 79 -21.76 0.30 -2.87
N LYS A 80 -21.47 -0.99 -2.75
CA LYS A 80 -22.13 -1.92 -1.81
C LYS A 80 -21.09 -2.60 -0.94
N THR A 81 -21.45 -2.84 0.33
CA THR A 81 -20.62 -3.64 1.23
C THR A 81 -20.69 -5.12 0.81
N PRO A 82 -19.54 -5.81 0.65
CA PRO A 82 -19.52 -7.23 0.35
C PRO A 82 -20.00 -8.06 1.54
N ARG A 83 -20.62 -9.21 1.25
CA ARG A 83 -20.94 -10.24 2.25
C ARG A 83 -19.83 -11.28 2.39
N CYS A 84 -18.95 -11.36 1.40
CA CYS A 84 -17.85 -12.32 1.30
C CYS A 84 -16.67 -11.64 0.61
N LEU A 85 -15.44 -11.88 1.10
CA LEU A 85 -14.22 -11.29 0.54
C LEU A 85 -13.51 -12.15 -0.51
N GLU A 86 -14.10 -13.27 -0.92
CA GLU A 86 -13.46 -14.19 -1.87
C GLU A 86 -13.16 -13.51 -3.23
N ALA A 87 -14.12 -12.75 -3.77
CA ALA A 87 -13.90 -11.99 -5.00
C ALA A 87 -12.81 -10.91 -4.84
N HIS A 88 -12.70 -10.26 -3.67
CA HIS A 88 -11.62 -9.32 -3.36
C HIS A 88 -10.26 -10.01 -3.33
N GLY A 89 -10.19 -11.22 -2.77
CA GLY A 89 -9.00 -12.07 -2.83
C GLY A 89 -8.54 -12.33 -4.26
N THR A 90 -9.48 -12.72 -5.13
CA THR A 90 -9.21 -12.92 -6.56
C THR A 90 -8.76 -11.62 -7.26
N ALA A 91 -9.39 -10.49 -6.94
CA ALA A 91 -9.01 -9.18 -7.50
C ALA A 91 -7.58 -8.77 -7.13
N VAL A 92 -7.20 -8.93 -5.86
CA VAL A 92 -5.85 -8.60 -5.39
C VAL A 92 -4.81 -9.57 -5.96
N ALA A 93 -5.11 -10.87 -6.04
CA ALA A 93 -4.26 -11.84 -6.72
C ALA A 93 -4.06 -11.49 -8.20
N ALA A 94 -5.10 -11.01 -8.89
CA ALA A 94 -5.01 -10.55 -10.26
C ALA A 94 -4.08 -9.34 -10.41
N LEU A 95 -4.24 -8.35 -9.54
CA LEU A 95 -3.35 -7.18 -9.50
C LEU A 95 -1.88 -7.62 -9.31
N HIS A 96 -1.60 -8.46 -8.31
CA HIS A 96 -0.26 -8.93 -8.01
C HIS A 96 0.32 -9.74 -9.17
N SER A 97 -0.42 -10.72 -9.69
CA SER A 97 0.03 -11.61 -10.77
C SER A 97 0.31 -10.85 -12.06
N ARG A 98 -0.61 -9.97 -12.49
CA ARG A 98 -0.47 -9.18 -13.73
C ARG A 98 0.68 -8.16 -13.67
N SER A 99 1.04 -7.72 -12.47
CA SER A 99 2.10 -6.72 -12.26
C SER A 99 3.43 -7.32 -11.84
N LEU A 100 3.49 -8.63 -11.55
CA LEU A 100 4.68 -9.30 -11.04
C LEU A 100 5.87 -9.14 -12.01
N GLY A 101 6.98 -8.61 -11.50
CA GLY A 101 8.20 -8.40 -12.29
C GLY A 101 8.11 -7.28 -13.34
N GLN A 102 7.06 -6.46 -13.33
CA GLN A 102 6.97 -5.27 -14.18
C GLN A 102 7.84 -4.11 -13.67
N SER A 103 8.34 -4.21 -12.44
CA SER A 103 9.38 -3.35 -11.87
C SER A 103 10.61 -4.19 -11.54
N GLU A 104 11.80 -3.62 -11.70
CA GLU A 104 13.06 -4.24 -11.25
C GLU A 104 13.40 -3.88 -9.80
N SER A 105 12.67 -2.92 -9.21
CA SER A 105 12.94 -2.36 -7.88
C SER A 105 11.66 -2.23 -7.06
N PHE A 106 11.81 -2.27 -5.73
CA PHE A 106 10.80 -1.90 -4.73
C PHE A 106 10.74 -0.39 -4.57
N GLY A 107 9.59 0.14 -4.17
CA GLY A 107 9.35 1.58 -4.03
C GLY A 107 8.28 2.06 -4.99
N PHE A 108 8.26 3.35 -5.29
CA PHE A 108 7.25 3.93 -6.16
C PHE A 108 7.75 5.27 -6.72
N ALA A 109 7.02 5.81 -7.70
CA ALA A 109 7.40 7.06 -8.35
C ALA A 109 7.42 8.26 -7.39
N GLN A 110 6.64 8.19 -6.31
CA GLN A 110 6.55 9.19 -5.26
C GLN A 110 6.13 8.53 -3.95
N ASP A 111 6.31 9.26 -2.86
CA ASP A 111 5.78 8.85 -1.56
C ASP A 111 4.25 8.76 -1.62
N THR A 112 3.71 7.70 -1.03
CA THR A 112 2.27 7.49 -0.90
C THR A 112 1.84 7.63 0.54
N PHE A 113 0.55 7.46 0.83
CA PHE A 113 0.02 7.68 2.17
C PHE A 113 -0.96 6.58 2.55
N CYS A 114 -0.79 6.02 3.75
CA CYS A 114 -1.75 5.13 4.39
C CYS A 114 -2.47 5.95 5.46
N GLY A 115 -3.69 6.42 5.15
CA GLY A 115 -4.35 7.44 5.95
C GLY A 115 -3.53 8.74 6.00
N ARG A 116 -3.08 9.12 7.21
CA ARG A 116 -2.19 10.30 7.42
C ARG A 116 -0.70 9.94 7.40
N TRP A 117 -0.38 8.65 7.44
CA TRP A 117 0.99 8.19 7.52
C TRP A 117 1.64 8.22 6.14
N ARG A 118 2.72 9.01 6.00
CA ARG A 118 3.52 9.05 4.78
C ARG A 118 4.33 7.77 4.63
N LEU A 119 4.19 7.11 3.50
CA LEU A 119 4.97 5.95 3.09
C LEU A 119 6.09 6.41 2.16
N ARG A 120 7.32 6.35 2.65
CA ARG A 120 8.51 6.62 1.84
C ARG A 120 8.65 5.54 0.77
N ASN A 121 8.89 5.93 -0.47
CA ASN A 121 8.88 5.03 -1.61
C ASN A 121 10.14 5.14 -2.47
N CYS A 122 11.27 5.48 -1.85
CA CYS A 122 12.54 5.52 -2.54
C CYS A 122 12.88 4.14 -3.09
N TRP A 123 13.36 4.13 -4.33
CA TRP A 123 13.67 2.89 -5.03
C TRP A 123 14.76 2.10 -4.31
N GLY A 124 14.56 0.80 -4.19
CA GLY A 124 15.52 -0.14 -3.61
C GLY A 124 15.44 -1.52 -4.29
N ASN A 125 16.54 -2.25 -4.28
CA ASN A 125 16.65 -3.55 -4.98
C ASN A 125 16.61 -4.77 -4.04
N ASP A 126 16.55 -4.55 -2.73
CA ASP A 126 16.45 -5.59 -1.72
C ASP A 126 15.19 -5.35 -0.87
N TRP A 127 14.26 -6.31 -0.90
CA TRP A 127 12.96 -6.19 -0.23
C TRP A 127 13.11 -5.99 1.27
N VAL A 128 14.01 -6.75 1.89
CA VAL A 128 14.13 -6.76 3.35
C VAL A 128 14.67 -5.43 3.86
N SER A 129 15.70 -4.89 3.21
CA SER A 129 16.20 -3.54 3.48
C SER A 129 15.13 -2.48 3.22
N PHE A 130 14.41 -2.55 2.09
CA PHE A 130 13.32 -1.61 1.79
C PHE A 130 12.22 -1.63 2.87
N PHE A 131 11.72 -2.82 3.22
CA PHE A 131 10.67 -2.98 4.22
C PHE A 131 11.14 -2.54 5.61
N GLN A 132 12.37 -2.86 5.98
CA GLN A 132 12.95 -2.44 7.24
C GLN A 132 13.06 -0.92 7.32
N GLU A 133 13.74 -0.29 6.37
CA GLU A 133 14.11 1.12 6.42
C GLU A 133 12.91 2.05 6.13
N GLN A 134 12.03 1.65 5.21
CA GLN A 134 10.97 2.51 4.69
C GLN A 134 9.56 2.13 5.18
N ARG A 135 9.40 1.03 5.94
CA ARG A 135 8.13 0.66 6.59
C ARG A 135 8.27 0.51 8.10
N LEU A 136 9.11 -0.40 8.58
CA LEU A 136 9.19 -0.75 10.00
C LEU A 136 9.86 0.34 10.84
N GLN A 137 11.07 0.75 10.49
CA GLN A 137 11.84 1.70 11.30
C GLN A 137 11.12 3.03 11.56
N PRO A 138 10.49 3.68 10.57
CA PRO A 138 9.76 4.93 10.80
C PRO A 138 8.60 4.75 11.78
N LEU A 139 7.84 3.65 11.67
CA LEU A 139 6.74 3.33 12.58
C LEU A 139 7.25 3.05 14.00
N LEU A 140 8.35 2.30 14.14
CA LEU A 140 8.97 2.01 15.43
C LEU A 140 9.48 3.29 16.11
N ARG A 141 10.18 4.16 15.36
CA ARG A 141 10.65 5.46 15.85
C ARG A 141 9.48 6.31 16.36
N ALA A 142 8.42 6.44 15.56
CA ALA A 142 7.24 7.21 15.96
C ALA A 142 6.52 6.61 17.17
N ALA A 143 6.40 5.28 17.25
CA ALA A 143 5.79 4.60 18.39
C ALA A 143 6.59 4.80 19.68
N MET A 144 7.93 4.73 19.61
CA MET A 144 8.81 5.01 20.76
C MET A 144 8.70 6.48 21.19
N ALA A 145 8.77 7.42 20.27
CA ALA A 145 8.64 8.84 20.57
C ALA A 145 7.25 9.21 21.14
N ALA A 146 6.17 8.56 20.66
CA ALA A 146 4.84 8.72 21.23
C ALA A 146 4.78 8.17 22.67
N ALA A 147 5.33 6.97 22.89
CA ALA A 147 5.36 6.33 24.20
C ALA A 147 6.17 7.13 25.23
N ASP A 148 7.30 7.72 24.82
CA ASP A 148 8.11 8.60 25.67
C ASP A 148 7.30 9.85 26.07
N ARG A 149 6.56 10.45 25.12
CA ARG A 149 5.69 11.61 25.39
C ARG A 149 4.51 11.28 26.31
N THR A 150 3.96 10.07 26.22
CA THR A 150 2.79 9.64 27.01
C THR A 150 3.17 8.78 28.23
N ASN A 151 4.46 8.65 28.54
CA ASN A 151 5.00 7.79 29.59
C ASN A 151 4.40 6.36 29.57
N THR A 152 4.21 5.81 28.36
CA THR A 152 3.59 4.51 28.14
C THR A 152 4.66 3.43 27.94
N ILE A 153 4.47 2.26 28.54
CA ILE A 153 5.42 1.15 28.35
C ILE A 153 5.20 0.53 26.97
N VAL A 154 6.21 0.65 26.11
CA VAL A 154 6.26 -0.10 24.85
C VAL A 154 6.49 -1.60 25.15
N GLY A 155 5.87 -2.51 24.38
CA GLY A 155 6.09 -3.95 24.54
C GLY A 155 7.54 -4.39 24.23
N PRO A 156 8.01 -5.52 24.78
CA PRO A 156 9.36 -6.05 24.53
C PRO A 156 9.60 -6.40 23.06
N ALA A 157 8.57 -6.82 22.32
CA ALA A 157 8.67 -7.12 20.89
C ALA A 157 9.05 -5.89 20.06
N THR A 158 8.41 -4.74 20.29
CA THR A 158 8.72 -3.47 19.61
C THR A 158 10.14 -3.01 19.90
N ARG A 159 10.60 -3.15 21.15
CA ARG A 159 11.99 -2.85 21.54
C ARG A 159 13.00 -3.78 20.88
N SER A 160 12.66 -5.05 20.72
CA SER A 160 13.52 -6.04 20.07
C SER A 160 13.64 -5.78 18.56
N MET A 161 12.52 -5.46 17.91
CA MET A 161 12.47 -5.13 16.48
C MET A 161 13.23 -3.85 16.13
N ALA A 162 13.45 -2.95 17.09
CA ALA A 162 14.26 -1.75 16.91
C ALA A 162 15.79 -2.03 16.96
N LYS A 163 16.21 -3.25 17.28
CA LYS A 163 17.62 -3.66 17.38
C LYS A 163 18.07 -4.45 16.15
N LEU A 164 19.40 -4.51 15.96
CA LEU A 164 20.07 -5.24 14.87
C LEU A 164 19.64 -6.71 14.76
N GLU A 165 19.42 -7.39 15.89
CA GLU A 165 18.96 -8.79 15.94
C GLU A 165 17.58 -9.00 15.31
N GLY A 166 16.68 -8.01 15.40
CA GLY A 166 15.40 -8.03 14.71
C GLY A 166 15.55 -7.99 13.19
N TYR A 167 16.62 -7.36 12.69
CA TYR A 167 16.89 -7.21 11.25
C TYR A 167 17.43 -8.51 10.64
N GLU A 168 18.32 -9.21 11.34
CA GLU A 168 18.80 -10.52 10.89
C GLU A 168 17.69 -11.57 10.91
N ALA A 169 16.83 -11.55 11.94
CA ALA A 169 15.66 -12.41 12.02
C ALA A 169 14.71 -12.17 10.84
N LEU A 170 14.48 -10.91 10.44
CA LEU A 170 13.63 -10.58 9.30
C LEU A 170 14.18 -11.17 7.99
N ARG A 171 15.49 -11.03 7.70
CA ARG A 171 16.11 -11.67 6.52
C ARG A 171 15.94 -13.18 6.51
N ALA A 172 15.97 -13.82 7.69
CA ALA A 172 15.81 -15.26 7.78
C ALA A 172 14.42 -15.75 7.36
N LEU A 173 13.36 -14.96 7.60
CA LEU A 173 11.98 -15.29 7.24
C LEU A 173 11.74 -15.34 5.73
N PHE A 174 12.54 -14.61 4.97
CA PHE A 174 12.40 -14.45 3.53
C PHE A 174 13.31 -15.39 2.72
N ARG A 175 14.02 -16.33 3.36
CA ARG A 175 14.89 -17.27 2.64
C ARG A 175 14.07 -18.18 1.73
N GLY A 176 14.39 -18.17 0.43
CA GLY A 176 13.74 -19.00 -0.58
C GLY A 176 12.40 -18.48 -1.10
N ALA A 177 11.95 -17.31 -0.63
CA ALA A 177 10.77 -16.65 -1.19
C ALA A 177 11.09 -15.93 -2.51
N ASP A 178 10.07 -15.78 -3.36
CA ASP A 178 10.17 -15.02 -4.60
C ASP A 178 10.16 -13.52 -4.30
N MET A 179 11.31 -12.87 -4.43
CA MET A 179 11.48 -11.44 -4.16
C MET A 179 11.08 -10.55 -5.34
N ARG A 180 10.43 -11.05 -6.38
CA ARG A 180 10.01 -10.17 -7.48
C ARG A 180 8.94 -9.18 -7.00
N PRO A 181 9.12 -7.87 -7.22
CA PRO A 181 8.12 -6.89 -6.84
C PRO A 181 6.86 -7.06 -7.69
N CYS A 182 5.72 -6.85 -7.05
CA CYS A 182 4.43 -6.66 -7.68
C CYS A 182 3.82 -5.35 -7.19
N LEU A 183 2.81 -4.85 -7.90
CA LEU A 183 2.13 -3.62 -7.52
C LEU A 183 1.15 -3.93 -6.38
N LEU A 184 1.40 -3.35 -5.21
CA LEU A 184 0.55 -3.45 -4.03
C LEU A 184 -0.57 -2.41 -4.07
N HIS A 185 -1.72 -2.74 -3.47
CA HIS A 185 -2.71 -1.77 -3.07
C HIS A 185 -2.22 -0.93 -1.89
N GLY A 186 -1.67 -1.57 -0.85
CA GLY A 186 -1.05 -0.94 0.32
C GLY A 186 -2.01 -0.43 1.40
N ASP A 187 -3.32 -0.58 1.24
CA ASP A 187 -4.34 -0.11 2.22
C ASP A 187 -5.62 -0.98 2.19
N LEU A 188 -5.46 -2.29 2.35
CA LEU A 188 -6.55 -3.26 2.35
C LEU A 188 -7.11 -3.46 3.78
N TRP A 189 -8.29 -2.91 4.01
CA TRP A 189 -9.07 -3.07 5.23
C TRP A 189 -10.57 -2.93 4.92
N ARG A 190 -11.42 -3.22 5.89
CA ARG A 190 -12.88 -3.23 5.76
C ARG A 190 -13.49 -2.01 5.08
N GLY A 191 -12.92 -0.82 5.24
CA GLY A 191 -13.38 0.40 4.58
C GLY A 191 -13.17 0.41 3.07
N ASN A 192 -12.16 -0.29 2.58
CA ASN A 192 -11.78 -0.34 1.17
C ASN A 192 -12.29 -1.61 0.45
N PHE A 193 -12.93 -2.54 1.18
CA PHE A 193 -13.64 -3.66 0.58
C PHE A 193 -15.07 -3.27 0.20
N VAL A 194 -15.25 -2.93 -1.07
CA VAL A 194 -16.54 -2.57 -1.64
C VAL A 194 -16.78 -3.26 -2.98
N LEU A 195 -18.04 -3.29 -3.39
CA LEU A 195 -18.49 -3.82 -4.67
C LEU A 195 -19.16 -2.73 -5.49
N GLU A 196 -18.97 -2.75 -6.80
CA GLU A 196 -19.79 -2.04 -7.77
C GLU A 196 -20.35 -3.05 -8.76
N ASP A 197 -21.67 -3.09 -8.92
CA ASP A 197 -22.37 -4.07 -9.77
C ASP A 197 -21.90 -5.53 -9.55
N GLY A 198 -21.60 -5.86 -8.28
CA GLY A 198 -21.14 -7.20 -7.88
C GLY A 198 -19.65 -7.47 -8.09
N LYS A 199 -18.90 -6.52 -8.67
CA LYS A 199 -17.45 -6.61 -8.91
C LYS A 199 -16.66 -5.93 -7.79
N PRO A 200 -15.56 -6.52 -7.30
CA PRO A 200 -14.65 -5.87 -6.36
C PRO A 200 -14.13 -4.55 -6.92
N VAL A 201 -14.11 -3.51 -6.09
CA VAL A 201 -13.45 -2.24 -6.41
C VAL A 201 -12.19 -2.10 -5.56
N LEU A 202 -11.08 -1.70 -6.18
CA LEU A 202 -9.87 -1.29 -5.50
C LEU A 202 -9.82 0.24 -5.50
N LEU A 203 -10.02 0.84 -4.32
CA LEU A 203 -10.09 2.29 -4.10
C LEU A 203 -9.15 2.72 -2.98
N ASP A 204 -8.85 4.01 -2.92
CA ASP A 204 -7.96 4.61 -1.92
C ASP A 204 -6.59 3.91 -1.76
N PRO A 205 -5.82 3.71 -2.85
CA PRO A 205 -4.58 2.95 -2.77
C PRO A 205 -3.44 3.75 -2.14
N ALA A 206 -2.67 3.08 -1.27
CA ALA A 206 -1.35 3.50 -0.82
C ALA A 206 -0.26 2.79 -1.66
N ALA A 207 -0.38 2.90 -2.98
CA ALA A 207 0.32 2.04 -3.93
C ALA A 207 1.85 2.06 -3.80
N SER A 208 2.48 0.90 -3.98
CA SER A 208 3.93 0.77 -4.13
C SER A 208 4.30 -0.57 -4.77
N TRP A 209 5.49 -0.66 -5.36
CA TRP A 209 6.10 -1.92 -5.76
C TRP A 209 6.71 -2.59 -4.53
N GLY A 210 6.22 -3.79 -4.21
CA GLY A 210 6.56 -4.49 -2.98
C GLY A 210 6.37 -6.00 -3.08
N HIS A 211 6.63 -6.71 -1.97
CA HIS A 211 6.33 -8.12 -1.86
C HIS A 211 4.83 -8.33 -1.59
N SER A 212 4.18 -9.22 -2.35
CA SER A 212 2.73 -9.43 -2.34
C SER A 212 2.15 -9.74 -0.96
N GLU A 213 2.94 -10.37 -0.10
CA GLU A 213 2.50 -10.71 1.27
C GLU A 213 2.22 -9.49 2.15
N MET A 214 2.70 -8.29 1.78
CA MET A 214 2.41 -7.08 2.57
C MET A 214 0.90 -6.77 2.59
N ASP A 215 0.25 -6.84 1.43
CA ASP A 215 -1.20 -6.66 1.30
C ASP A 215 -1.95 -7.79 2.03
N VAL A 216 -1.53 -9.03 1.84
CA VAL A 216 -2.14 -10.21 2.52
C VAL A 216 -2.03 -10.10 4.04
N ALA A 217 -0.88 -9.67 4.56
CA ALA A 217 -0.64 -9.48 5.98
C ALA A 217 -1.52 -8.37 6.57
N GLN A 218 -1.80 -7.32 5.79
CA GLN A 218 -2.70 -6.24 6.21
C GLN A 218 -4.14 -6.74 6.38
N VAL A 219 -4.64 -7.54 5.42
CA VAL A 219 -5.96 -8.18 5.55
C VAL A 219 -6.01 -9.09 6.78
N LYS A 220 -4.97 -9.90 7.00
CA LYS A 220 -4.88 -10.79 8.16
C LYS A 220 -4.93 -10.03 9.49
N LEU A 221 -4.32 -8.84 9.54
CA LEU A 221 -4.24 -8.03 10.75
C LEU A 221 -5.56 -7.32 11.07
N LEU A 222 -6.29 -6.88 10.03
CA LEU A 222 -7.42 -5.95 10.19
C LEU A 222 -8.80 -6.62 10.06
N GLU A 223 -8.88 -7.75 9.37
CA GLU A 223 -10.14 -8.47 9.17
C GLU A 223 -10.39 -9.57 10.20
N ALA A 224 -11.67 -9.91 10.37
CA ALA A 224 -12.04 -11.09 11.15
C ALA A 224 -11.48 -12.37 10.51
N PRO A 225 -11.14 -13.41 11.29
CA PRO A 225 -10.55 -14.65 10.76
C PRO A 225 -11.35 -15.27 9.60
N GLU A 226 -12.68 -15.29 9.68
CA GLU A 226 -13.55 -15.83 8.63
C GLU A 226 -13.45 -15.03 7.33
N SER A 227 -13.43 -13.69 7.42
CA SER A 227 -13.29 -12.80 6.27
C SER A 227 -11.91 -12.92 5.64
N TYR A 228 -10.87 -13.06 6.45
CA TYR A 228 -9.52 -13.37 5.98
C TYR A 228 -9.47 -14.73 5.24
N GLU A 229 -10.08 -15.79 5.79
CA GLU A 229 -10.13 -17.09 5.13
C GLU A 229 -10.86 -17.05 3.79
N GLN A 230 -11.98 -16.32 3.70
CA GLN A 230 -12.68 -16.05 2.44
C GLN A 230 -11.77 -15.37 1.42
N PHE A 231 -11.09 -14.29 1.83
CA PHE A 231 -10.12 -13.60 0.99
C PHE A 231 -9.01 -14.55 0.51
N MET A 232 -8.44 -15.36 1.40
CA MET A 232 -7.37 -16.29 1.05
C MET A 232 -7.80 -17.38 0.07
N ARG A 233 -9.06 -17.85 0.11
CA ARG A 233 -9.61 -18.78 -0.88
C ARG A 233 -9.56 -18.20 -2.28
N GLY A 234 -10.03 -16.97 -2.45
CA GLY A 234 -10.00 -16.29 -3.75
C GLY A 234 -8.57 -15.97 -4.20
N TYR A 235 -7.72 -15.51 -3.27
CA TYR A 235 -6.35 -15.13 -3.56
C TYR A 235 -5.52 -16.32 -4.06
N TYR A 236 -5.49 -17.43 -3.33
CA TYR A 236 -4.74 -18.62 -3.75
C TYR A 236 -5.47 -19.45 -4.81
N GLY A 237 -6.80 -19.34 -4.92
CA GLY A 237 -7.55 -20.01 -5.99
C GLY A 237 -7.14 -19.54 -7.38
N MET A 238 -6.78 -18.26 -7.53
CA MET A 238 -6.28 -17.69 -8.78
C MET A 238 -4.80 -17.96 -9.05
N MET A 239 -3.99 -18.10 -8.00
CA MET A 239 -2.53 -18.27 -8.13
C MET A 239 -2.11 -19.72 -8.43
N ARG A 240 -3.07 -20.63 -8.61
CA ARG A 240 -2.87 -22.05 -8.91
C ARG A 240 -3.00 -22.36 -10.40
#